data_AF-A0A1I4BN95-F1
#
_entry.id   AF-A0A1I4BN95-F1
#
_cell.length_a   1.000
_cell.length_b   1.000
_cell.length_c   1.000
_cell.angle_alpha   90.00
_cell.angle_beta   90.00
_cell.angle_gamma   90.00
#
_symmetry.space_group_name_H-M   'P 1'
#
loop_
_entity.id
_entity.type
_entity.pdbx_description
1 polymer ?
#
loop_
_entity_poly.entity_id
_entity_poly.type
_entity_poly.pdbx_seq_one_letter_code
_entity_poly.pdbx_strand_id
1 'polypeptide(L)'
;MSAAYGASSGTAARRMSPDPTPGRLLAGSRNTALLRFPLPPALPIPLGIAAPEGVTLATWAFSGLEEGDAGGPVCLLALEGTPQGDLTLATHFRDIPIRPEPASDALSEAERLLLARALLSAGPTGVSALAGLFALIEPALSTLMPAADAPALIPEGPGYLLTGTAIPHALLVHTAAGWACARIATGRLRFAGGARIALTLEPLWGAPPEGARAGLALNAHGFVPLHVRAA
;
A
#
# COMPACT_ATOMS: atom_id res chain seq x y z
N MET A 1 -20.42 28.59 58.52
CA MET A 1 -19.62 27.69 57.67
C MET A 1 -20.56 26.71 56.97
N SER A 2 -20.87 26.95 55.70
CA SER A 2 -21.30 25.92 54.75
C SER A 2 -21.09 26.49 53.35
N ALA A 3 -20.11 25.95 52.63
CA ALA A 3 -19.72 26.40 51.31
C ALA A 3 -20.56 25.65 50.26
N ALA A 4 -21.32 26.40 49.46
CA ALA A 4 -21.99 25.85 48.29
C ALA A 4 -21.02 25.86 47.11
N TYR A 5 -20.63 24.66 46.69
CA TYR A 5 -19.91 24.37 45.45
C TYR A 5 -20.82 24.67 44.26
N GLY A 6 -20.56 25.77 43.56
CA GLY A 6 -21.12 26.02 42.23
C GLY A 6 -20.27 25.32 41.18
N ALA A 7 -20.80 24.23 40.63
CA ALA A 7 -20.17 23.48 39.55
C ALA A 7 -20.01 24.36 38.30
N SER A 8 -18.76 24.66 37.96
CA SER A 8 -18.36 25.18 36.65
C SER A 8 -18.61 24.07 35.61
N SER A 9 -19.75 24.12 34.94
CA SER A 9 -20.03 23.37 33.71
C SER A 9 -19.18 23.93 32.56
N GLY A 10 -17.90 23.59 32.60
CA GLY A 10 -16.96 23.81 31.50
C GLY A 10 -17.05 22.65 30.52
N THR A 11 -18.07 22.63 29.67
CA THR A 11 -18.04 21.81 28.47
C THR A 11 -17.00 22.43 27.55
N ALA A 12 -15.75 22.01 27.70
CA ALA A 12 -14.69 22.30 26.75
C ALA A 12 -15.02 21.55 25.46
N ALA A 13 -15.92 22.14 24.67
CA ALA A 13 -16.06 21.85 23.25
C ALA A 13 -14.70 22.16 22.63
N ARG A 14 -13.87 21.12 22.53
CA ARG A 14 -12.57 21.16 21.88
C ARG A 14 -12.85 21.55 20.44
N ARG A 15 -12.63 22.84 20.15
CA ARG A 15 -12.86 23.44 18.82
C ARG A 15 -12.21 22.54 17.77
N MET A 16 -13.05 21.91 16.93
CA MET A 16 -12.60 21.45 15.63
C MET A 16 -11.95 22.65 14.96
N SER A 17 -10.72 22.50 14.47
CA SER A 17 -10.20 23.50 13.53
C SER A 17 -11.13 23.42 12.32
N PRO A 18 -11.89 24.49 12.00
CA PRO A 18 -12.91 24.43 10.98
C PRO A 18 -12.33 24.30 9.56
N ASP A 19 -11.03 24.57 9.40
CA ASP A 19 -10.39 24.54 8.10
C ASP A 19 -9.88 23.13 7.77
N PRO A 20 -10.33 22.53 6.65
CA PRO A 20 -9.82 21.26 6.20
C PRO A 20 -8.34 21.37 5.87
N THR A 21 -7.58 20.33 6.22
CA THR A 21 -6.16 20.25 5.89
C THR A 21 -6.01 20.15 4.37
N PRO A 22 -5.17 20.96 3.70
CA PRO A 22 -4.96 20.80 2.27
C PRO A 22 -4.22 19.49 1.98
N GLY A 23 -4.69 18.73 0.99
CA GLY A 23 -4.06 17.51 0.51
C GLY A 23 -3.82 17.57 -1.00
N ARG A 24 -2.69 17.04 -1.46
CA ARG A 24 -2.32 16.93 -2.88
C ARG A 24 -2.77 15.58 -3.42
N LEU A 25 -3.64 15.60 -4.41
CA LEU A 25 -4.24 14.43 -5.03
C LEU A 25 -3.54 14.11 -6.34
N LEU A 26 -2.95 12.92 -6.43
CA LEU A 26 -2.43 12.35 -7.66
C LEU A 26 -3.43 11.29 -8.14
N ALA A 27 -3.97 11.46 -9.34
CA ALA A 27 -4.87 10.48 -9.93
C ALA A 27 -4.09 9.20 -10.30
N GLY A 28 -4.63 8.05 -9.89
CA GLY A 28 -4.22 6.74 -10.39
C GLY A 28 -5.08 6.32 -11.59
N SER A 29 -4.89 5.08 -12.01
CA SER A 29 -5.79 4.41 -12.95
C SER A 29 -6.90 3.65 -12.19
N ARG A 30 -7.89 3.13 -12.90
CA ARG A 30 -8.91 2.21 -12.34
C ARG A 30 -9.66 2.76 -11.11
N ASN A 31 -10.02 4.04 -11.12
CA ASN A 31 -10.69 4.70 -9.99
C ASN A 31 -9.89 4.59 -8.68
N THR A 32 -8.58 4.85 -8.74
CA THR A 32 -7.72 4.93 -7.55
C THR A 32 -7.04 6.29 -7.51
N ALA A 33 -6.62 6.71 -6.33
CA ALA A 33 -5.90 7.95 -6.15
C ALA A 33 -4.88 7.83 -5.02
N LEU A 34 -3.85 8.66 -5.07
CA LEU A 34 -2.93 8.88 -3.97
C LEU A 34 -3.18 10.28 -3.41
N LEU A 35 -3.44 10.36 -2.11
CA LEU A 35 -3.53 11.63 -1.41
C LEU A 35 -2.30 11.82 -0.53
N ARG A 36 -1.62 12.96 -0.69
CA ARG A 36 -0.45 13.37 0.08
C ARG A 36 -0.80 14.62 0.88
N PHE A 37 -0.67 14.61 2.21
CA PHE A 37 -0.91 15.81 3.01
C PHE A 37 0.12 15.94 4.14
N PRO A 38 0.36 17.16 4.68
CA PRO A 38 1.29 17.35 5.78
C PRO A 38 0.89 16.52 7.00
N LEU A 39 1.82 15.75 7.55
CA LEU A 39 1.55 14.89 8.70
C LEU A 39 1.40 15.75 9.96
N PRO A 40 0.25 15.70 10.66
CA PRO A 40 0.07 16.48 11.88
C PRO A 40 1.05 16.02 12.98
N PRO A 41 1.52 16.92 13.87
CA PRO A 41 2.44 16.56 14.96
C PRO A 41 1.94 15.47 15.91
N ALA A 42 0.63 15.25 15.95
CA ALA A 42 0.00 14.20 16.73
C ALA A 42 0.20 12.77 16.14
N LEU A 43 0.83 12.66 14.97
CA LEU A 43 1.08 11.40 14.23
C LEU A 43 -0.15 10.48 14.17
N PRO A 44 -1.29 10.99 13.68
CA PRO A 44 -2.53 10.23 13.70
C PRO A 44 -2.47 9.05 12.72
N ILE A 45 -2.46 7.82 13.26
CA ILE A 45 -2.57 6.57 12.49
C ILE A 45 -3.89 6.54 11.72
N PRO A 46 -3.87 6.53 10.36
CA PRO A 46 -5.05 6.36 9.53
C PRO A 46 -5.73 5.01 9.78
N LEU A 47 -7.04 5.03 9.98
CA LEU A 47 -7.87 3.83 10.17
C LEU A 47 -8.80 3.56 8.98
N GLY A 48 -9.16 4.60 8.23
CA GLY A 48 -10.09 4.49 7.11
C GLY A 48 -10.50 5.85 6.56
N ILE A 49 -11.37 5.84 5.54
CA ILE A 49 -12.08 7.04 5.09
C ILE A 49 -13.49 6.97 5.67
N ALA A 50 -13.88 7.98 6.46
CA ALA A 50 -15.22 8.09 7.03
C ALA A 50 -16.22 8.71 6.04
N ALA A 51 -15.75 9.59 5.15
CA ALA A 51 -16.52 10.22 4.09
C ALA A 51 -15.59 10.71 2.97
N PRO A 52 -16.06 10.85 1.72
CA PRO A 52 -17.40 10.48 1.25
C PRO A 52 -17.56 8.96 1.06
N GLU A 53 -18.80 8.50 0.92
CA GLU A 53 -19.08 7.13 0.50
C GLU A 53 -18.45 6.84 -0.87
N GLY A 54 -18.06 5.58 -1.11
CA GLY A 54 -17.42 5.16 -2.35
C GLY A 54 -15.92 5.47 -2.45
N VAL A 55 -15.33 6.09 -1.43
CA VAL A 55 -13.88 6.22 -1.26
C VAL A 55 -13.44 5.43 -0.03
N THR A 56 -12.45 4.55 -0.19
CA THR A 56 -11.92 3.72 0.89
C THR A 56 -10.40 3.86 0.97
N LEU A 57 -9.87 3.63 2.17
CA LEU A 57 -8.42 3.61 2.41
C LEU A 57 -7.90 2.20 2.15
N ALA A 58 -7.06 2.03 1.13
CA ALA A 58 -6.42 0.75 0.85
C ALA A 58 -5.19 0.53 1.74
N THR A 59 -4.35 1.57 1.87
CA THR A 59 -3.16 1.56 2.73
C THR A 59 -2.64 2.98 2.92
N TRP A 60 -1.64 3.14 3.78
CA TRP A 60 -1.02 4.43 4.07
C TRP A 60 0.45 4.29 4.44
N ALA A 61 1.19 5.38 4.35
CA ALA A 61 2.57 5.48 4.82
C ALA A 61 2.87 6.89 5.34
N PHE A 62 3.86 6.99 6.23
CA PHE A 62 4.47 8.26 6.62
C PHE A 62 5.84 8.40 5.97
N SER A 63 6.14 9.59 5.47
CA SER A 63 7.43 9.96 4.87
C SER A 63 7.95 11.26 5.50
N GLY A 64 9.23 11.57 5.30
CA GLY A 64 9.87 12.80 5.81
C GLY A 64 9.99 12.86 7.33
N LEU A 65 10.05 11.70 8.01
CA LEU A 65 10.27 11.61 9.46
C LEU A 65 11.75 11.67 9.86
N GLU A 66 12.66 11.54 8.89
CA GLU A 66 14.10 11.58 9.12
C GLU A 66 14.58 13.01 9.41
N GLU A 67 15.62 13.12 10.23
CA GLU A 67 16.23 14.41 10.56
C GLU A 67 16.82 15.08 9.31
N GLY A 68 16.49 16.36 9.09
CA GLY A 68 16.99 17.14 7.96
C GLY A 68 16.18 17.04 6.66
N ASP A 69 15.01 16.39 6.67
CA ASP A 69 14.11 16.42 5.52
C ASP A 69 13.55 17.84 5.28
N ALA A 70 13.84 18.40 4.11
CA ALA A 70 13.48 19.77 3.76
C ALA A 70 11.97 19.96 3.46
N GLY A 71 11.26 18.87 3.14
CA GLY A 71 9.82 18.87 2.84
C GLY A 71 8.94 18.69 4.07
N GLY A 72 9.53 18.25 5.19
CA GLY A 72 8.82 17.92 6.42
C GLY A 72 7.99 16.64 6.30
N PRO A 73 7.43 16.16 7.42
CA PRO A 73 6.74 14.88 7.43
C PRO A 73 5.41 14.97 6.69
N VAL A 74 5.13 13.95 5.88
CA VAL A 74 3.89 13.83 5.11
C VAL A 74 3.23 12.47 5.32
N CYS A 75 1.91 12.45 5.18
CA CYS A 75 1.12 11.24 5.13
C CYS A 75 0.69 10.97 3.69
N LEU A 76 0.93 9.74 3.24
CA LEU A 76 0.50 9.20 1.96
C LEU A 76 -0.67 8.26 2.21
N LEU A 77 -1.80 8.48 1.54
CA LEU A 77 -2.97 7.61 1.56
C LEU A 77 -3.21 7.04 0.16
N ALA A 78 -3.15 5.72 0.02
CA ALA A 78 -3.60 5.05 -1.19
C ALA A 78 -5.11 4.82 -1.08
N LEU A 79 -5.87 5.37 -2.02
CA LEU A 79 -7.32 5.37 -2.03
C LEU A 79 -7.85 4.51 -3.17
N GLU A 80 -8.90 3.75 -2.87
CA GLU A 80 -9.81 3.23 -3.89
C GLU A 80 -11.03 4.17 -3.92
N GLY A 81 -11.40 4.62 -5.11
CA GLY A 81 -12.28 5.78 -5.28
C GLY A 81 -11.48 7.08 -5.45
N THR A 82 -12.01 7.96 -6.30
CA THR A 82 -11.48 9.32 -6.48
C THR A 82 -12.39 10.31 -5.77
N PRO A 83 -11.92 11.05 -4.75
CA PRO A 83 -12.75 12.03 -4.07
C PRO A 83 -13.08 13.19 -5.02
N GLN A 84 -14.36 13.57 -5.10
CA GLN A 84 -14.84 14.72 -5.87
C GLN A 84 -14.94 16.01 -5.05
N GLY A 85 -14.66 15.94 -3.75
CA GLY A 85 -14.71 17.05 -2.81
C GLY A 85 -13.91 16.72 -1.55
N ASP A 86 -14.22 17.42 -0.45
CA ASP A 86 -13.56 17.18 0.84
C ASP A 86 -13.76 15.73 1.30
N LEU A 87 -12.71 15.15 1.90
CA LEU A 87 -12.77 13.85 2.55
C LEU A 87 -12.59 13.98 4.06
N THR A 88 -13.04 12.97 4.78
CA THR A 88 -12.80 12.83 6.21
C THR A 88 -12.00 11.57 6.45
N LEU A 89 -10.75 11.74 6.88
CA LEU A 89 -9.89 10.63 7.29
C LEU A 89 -10.21 10.23 8.72
N ALA A 90 -10.63 8.99 8.93
CA ALA A 90 -10.76 8.41 10.26
C ALA A 90 -9.37 8.04 10.80
N THR A 91 -9.11 8.39 12.06
CA THR A 91 -7.83 8.07 12.73
C THR A 91 -8.07 7.54 14.14
N HIS A 92 -7.05 6.96 14.74
CA HIS A 92 -7.12 6.46 16.13
C HIS A 92 -7.34 7.55 17.20
N PHE A 93 -7.23 8.83 16.83
CA PHE A 93 -7.34 9.95 17.76
C PHE A 93 -8.55 10.84 17.47
N ARG A 94 -8.63 11.38 16.25
CA ARG A 94 -9.74 12.21 15.78
C ARG A 94 -9.81 12.19 14.26
N ASP A 95 -11.00 12.42 13.74
CA ASP A 95 -11.18 12.56 12.31
C ASP A 95 -10.51 13.84 11.79
N ILE A 96 -9.96 13.76 10.59
CA ILE A 96 -9.26 14.87 9.94
C ILE A 96 -10.00 15.21 8.65
N PRO A 97 -10.64 16.38 8.56
CA PRO A 97 -11.15 16.87 7.29
C PRO A 97 -9.96 17.26 6.41
N ILE A 98 -9.93 16.73 5.19
CA ILE A 98 -8.90 17.01 4.21
C ILE A 98 -9.58 17.52 2.94
N ARG A 99 -9.04 18.60 2.38
CA ARG A 99 -9.46 19.15 1.09
C ARG A 99 -8.49 18.68 0.01
N PRO A 100 -8.89 17.77 -0.89
CA PRO A 100 -8.06 17.36 -2.01
C PRO A 100 -7.92 18.50 -3.02
N GLU A 101 -6.69 18.74 -3.44
CA GLU A 101 -6.31 19.68 -4.48
C GLU A 101 -5.42 18.94 -5.48
N PRO A 102 -5.53 19.21 -6.79
CA PRO A 102 -4.67 18.57 -7.78
C PRO A 102 -3.19 18.76 -7.44
N ALA A 103 -2.41 17.67 -7.51
CA ALA A 103 -0.97 17.76 -7.37
C ALA A 103 -0.31 18.28 -8.66
N SER A 104 0.62 19.22 -8.53
CA SER A 104 1.53 19.64 -9.60
C SER A 104 2.85 18.89 -9.58
N ASP A 105 3.22 18.34 -8.42
CA ASP A 105 4.56 17.85 -8.16
C ASP A 105 4.59 16.32 -8.16
N ALA A 106 5.70 15.75 -8.65
CA ALA A 106 5.92 14.32 -8.62
C ALA A 106 6.34 13.84 -7.21
N LEU A 107 6.04 12.58 -6.88
CA LEU A 107 6.54 11.97 -5.65
C LEU A 107 8.06 11.86 -5.65
N SER A 108 8.66 12.12 -4.49
CA SER A 108 10.07 11.85 -4.25
C SER A 108 10.37 10.35 -4.33
N GLU A 109 11.65 9.99 -4.49
CA GLU A 109 12.06 8.58 -4.51
C GLU A 109 11.71 7.86 -3.19
N ALA A 110 11.93 8.53 -2.05
CA ALA A 110 11.57 8.01 -0.74
C ALA A 110 10.07 7.78 -0.59
N GLU A 111 9.24 8.73 -1.06
CA GLU A 111 7.78 8.60 -1.05
C GLU A 111 7.32 7.42 -1.93
N ARG A 112 7.91 7.25 -3.12
CA ARG A 112 7.61 6.12 -4.01
C ARG A 112 7.96 4.79 -3.37
N LEU A 113 9.13 4.69 -2.73
CA LEU A 113 9.56 3.46 -2.07
C LEU A 113 8.66 3.11 -0.87
N LEU A 114 8.29 4.09 -0.06
CA LEU A 114 7.38 3.89 1.07
C LEU A 114 5.98 3.50 0.60
N LEU A 115 5.45 4.17 -0.42
CA LEU A 115 4.17 3.82 -1.02
C LEU A 115 4.20 2.41 -1.63
N ALA A 116 5.27 2.05 -2.33
CA ALA A 116 5.46 0.72 -2.88
C ALA A 116 5.37 -0.34 -1.76
N ARG A 117 6.13 -0.16 -0.68
CA ARG A 117 6.11 -1.06 0.48
C ARG A 117 4.73 -1.16 1.13
N ALA A 118 4.04 -0.03 1.29
CA ALA A 118 2.71 0.01 1.88
C ALA A 118 1.68 -0.73 1.01
N LEU A 119 1.71 -0.54 -0.32
CA LEU A 119 0.81 -1.21 -1.26
C LEU A 119 1.08 -2.72 -1.33
N LEU A 120 2.35 -3.13 -1.37
CA LEU A 120 2.72 -4.54 -1.36
C LEU A 120 2.37 -5.24 -0.04
N SER A 121 2.37 -4.50 1.07
CA SER A 121 2.06 -5.04 2.41
C SER A 121 0.59 -5.00 2.77
N ALA A 122 -0.25 -4.30 1.98
CA ALA A 122 -1.70 -4.24 2.16
C ALA A 122 -2.40 -5.59 1.94
N GLY A 123 -1.67 -6.60 1.45
CA GLY A 123 -2.18 -7.95 1.26
C GLY A 123 -3.27 -8.02 0.17
N PRO A 124 -4.15 -9.03 0.22
CA PRO A 124 -5.16 -9.25 -0.81
C PRO A 124 -6.14 -8.09 -1.01
N THR A 125 -6.46 -7.36 0.06
CA THR A 125 -7.39 -6.22 0.01
C THR A 125 -6.81 -5.02 -0.73
N GLY A 126 -5.48 -4.90 -0.82
CA GLY A 126 -4.82 -3.79 -1.50
C GLY A 126 -4.51 -4.03 -2.98
N VAL A 127 -4.92 -5.18 -3.57
CA VAL A 127 -4.56 -5.53 -4.95
C VAL A 127 -5.14 -4.54 -5.97
N SER A 128 -6.36 -4.04 -5.75
CA SER A 128 -6.98 -3.07 -6.66
C SER A 128 -6.23 -1.74 -6.62
N ALA A 129 -5.97 -1.20 -5.43
CA ALA A 129 -5.11 -0.03 -5.25
C ALA A 129 -3.70 -0.23 -5.85
N LEU A 130 -3.08 -1.39 -5.65
CA LEU A 130 -1.77 -1.72 -6.23
C LEU A 130 -1.80 -1.65 -7.76
N ALA A 131 -2.84 -2.22 -8.40
CA ALA A 131 -3.01 -2.16 -9.85
C ALA A 131 -3.22 -0.73 -10.35
N GLY A 132 -4.06 0.03 -9.63
CA GLY A 132 -4.44 1.39 -9.99
C GLY A 132 -3.28 2.39 -9.89
N LEU A 133 -2.45 2.25 -8.86
CA LEU A 133 -1.33 3.15 -8.55
C LEU A 133 0.03 2.63 -9.03
N PHE A 134 0.05 1.53 -9.79
CA PHE A 134 1.27 0.83 -10.17
C PHE A 134 2.32 1.73 -10.83
N ALA A 135 1.89 2.56 -11.79
CA ALA A 135 2.78 3.47 -12.53
C ALA A 135 3.52 4.48 -11.63
N LEU A 136 2.97 4.80 -10.44
CA LEU A 136 3.63 5.70 -9.49
C LEU A 136 4.81 5.00 -8.77
N ILE A 137 4.70 3.70 -8.53
CA ILE A 137 5.63 2.94 -7.71
C ILE A 137 6.57 2.04 -8.51
N GLU A 138 6.28 1.77 -9.78
CA GLU A 138 7.05 0.87 -10.64
C GLU A 138 8.58 1.11 -10.58
N PRO A 139 9.09 2.36 -10.65
CA PRO A 139 10.53 2.60 -10.52
C PRO A 139 11.10 2.10 -9.19
N ALA A 140 10.37 2.27 -8.08
CA ALA A 140 10.80 1.84 -6.76
C ALA A 140 10.74 0.31 -6.59
N LEU A 141 9.90 -0.39 -7.35
CA LEU A 141 9.86 -1.85 -7.32
C LEU A 141 11.13 -2.47 -7.90
N SER A 142 11.74 -1.82 -8.89
CA SER A 142 12.96 -2.29 -9.53
C SER A 142 14.19 -2.29 -8.62
N THR A 143 14.14 -1.56 -7.51
CA THR A 143 15.23 -1.48 -6.53
C THR A 143 15.10 -2.51 -5.41
N LEU A 144 13.97 -3.23 -5.34
CA LEU A 144 13.73 -4.25 -4.33
C LEU A 144 14.50 -5.53 -4.66
N MET A 145 15.59 -5.74 -3.92
CA MET A 145 16.43 -6.93 -4.08
C MET A 145 16.00 -8.05 -3.14
N PRO A 146 16.01 -9.32 -3.60
CA PRO A 146 15.82 -10.47 -2.72
C PRO A 146 16.98 -10.58 -1.73
N ALA A 147 16.66 -10.91 -0.48
CA ALA A 147 17.65 -11.34 0.51
C ALA A 147 18.30 -12.67 0.08
N ALA A 148 19.49 -12.98 0.59
CA ALA A 148 20.25 -14.16 0.17
C ALA A 148 19.52 -15.50 0.44
N ASP A 149 18.64 -15.53 1.44
CA ASP A 149 17.82 -16.67 1.85
C ASP A 149 16.38 -16.61 1.30
N ALA A 150 16.09 -15.65 0.42
CA ALA A 150 14.75 -15.49 -0.13
C ALA A 150 14.30 -16.73 -0.92
N PRO A 151 12.99 -17.04 -0.92
CA PRO A 151 12.45 -18.09 -1.77
C PRO A 151 12.76 -17.88 -3.25
N ALA A 152 13.02 -18.98 -3.96
CA ALA A 152 13.18 -18.99 -5.40
C ALA A 152 11.86 -19.32 -6.10
N LEU A 153 11.57 -18.57 -7.16
CA LEU A 153 10.49 -18.80 -8.12
C LEU A 153 11.09 -19.42 -9.39
N ILE A 154 10.62 -20.61 -9.75
CA ILE A 154 11.13 -21.42 -10.86
C ILE A 154 9.95 -21.76 -11.78
N PRO A 155 10.02 -21.52 -13.10
CA PRO A 155 8.98 -21.96 -14.02
C PRO A 155 8.80 -23.49 -14.00
N GLU A 156 7.56 -23.97 -13.93
CA GLU A 156 7.22 -25.41 -14.00
C GLU A 156 5.98 -25.62 -14.89
N GLY A 157 6.20 -26.00 -16.15
CA GLY A 157 5.12 -26.18 -17.11
C GLY A 157 4.26 -24.90 -17.26
N PRO A 158 2.93 -24.97 -17.11
CA PRO A 158 2.05 -23.78 -17.16
C PRO A 158 2.01 -22.99 -15.83
N GLY A 159 2.81 -23.38 -14.83
CA GLY A 159 2.82 -22.80 -13.50
C GLY A 159 4.22 -22.51 -12.99
N TYR A 160 4.35 -22.47 -11.67
CA TYR A 160 5.60 -22.15 -10.99
C TYR A 160 5.85 -23.07 -9.80
N LEU A 161 7.11 -23.36 -9.54
CA LEU A 161 7.58 -23.86 -8.25
C LEU A 161 8.10 -22.69 -7.42
N LEU A 162 7.63 -22.60 -6.18
CA LEU A 162 8.17 -21.71 -5.16
C LEU A 162 8.89 -22.55 -4.09
N THR A 163 10.14 -22.26 -3.79
CA THR A 163 10.85 -22.96 -2.70
C THR A 163 10.33 -22.51 -1.34
N GLY A 164 10.33 -23.42 -0.35
CA GLY A 164 9.83 -23.17 0.99
C GLY A 164 8.42 -23.72 1.20
N THR A 165 7.79 -23.29 2.29
CA THR A 165 6.49 -23.81 2.77
C THR A 165 5.39 -22.76 2.83
N ALA A 166 5.73 -21.47 2.72
CA ALA A 166 4.77 -20.39 2.75
C ALA A 166 4.11 -20.21 1.37
N ILE A 167 2.79 -20.38 1.30
CA ILE A 167 2.01 -20.13 0.08
C ILE A 167 1.57 -18.66 0.09
N PRO A 168 2.05 -17.82 -0.85
CA PRO A 168 1.60 -16.43 -0.93
C PRO A 168 0.15 -16.35 -1.44
N HIS A 169 -0.49 -15.20 -1.26
CA HIS A 169 -1.81 -14.95 -1.83
C HIS A 169 -1.75 -14.60 -3.33
N ALA A 170 -0.71 -13.88 -3.71
CA ALA A 170 -0.50 -13.45 -5.09
C ALA A 170 1.00 -13.34 -5.41
N LEU A 171 1.32 -13.37 -6.69
CA LEU A 171 2.64 -13.06 -7.21
C LEU A 171 2.56 -11.82 -8.07
N LEU A 172 3.51 -10.93 -7.87
CA LEU A 172 3.81 -9.84 -8.78
C LEU A 172 5.06 -10.23 -9.56
N VAL A 173 4.96 -10.33 -10.89
CA VAL A 173 6.03 -10.86 -11.74
C VAL A 173 6.38 -9.84 -12.81
N HIS A 174 7.67 -9.58 -12.99
CA HIS A 174 8.17 -8.75 -14.07
C HIS A 174 8.62 -9.63 -15.23
N THR A 175 8.10 -9.36 -16.43
CA THR A 175 8.40 -10.09 -17.67
C THR A 175 8.88 -9.12 -18.76
N ALA A 176 9.13 -9.62 -19.97
CA ALA A 176 9.39 -8.76 -21.13
C ALA A 176 8.19 -7.87 -21.50
N ALA A 177 6.96 -8.28 -21.18
CA ALA A 177 5.74 -7.53 -21.41
C ALA A 177 5.44 -6.51 -20.28
N GLY A 178 6.35 -6.36 -19.32
CA GLY A 178 6.18 -5.54 -18.13
C GLY A 178 5.70 -6.35 -16.93
N TRP A 179 5.16 -5.63 -15.95
CA TRP A 179 4.68 -6.22 -14.71
C TRP A 179 3.27 -6.81 -14.86
N ALA A 180 3.05 -7.91 -14.15
CA ALA A 180 1.76 -8.55 -14.03
C ALA A 180 1.53 -9.03 -12.60
N CYS A 181 0.27 -9.10 -12.20
CA CYS A 181 -0.13 -9.67 -10.91
C CYS A 181 -1.09 -10.82 -11.14
N ALA A 182 -0.87 -11.92 -10.45
CA ALA A 182 -1.73 -13.09 -10.48
C ALA A 182 -1.97 -13.61 -9.07
N ARG A 183 -3.22 -14.03 -8.78
CA ARG A 183 -3.52 -14.71 -7.52
C ARG A 183 -3.07 -16.16 -7.60
N ILE A 184 -2.69 -16.73 -6.45
CA ILE A 184 -2.47 -18.18 -6.37
C ILE A 184 -3.83 -18.88 -6.42
N ALA A 185 -4.08 -19.63 -7.49
CA ALA A 185 -5.29 -20.42 -7.65
C ALA A 185 -5.19 -21.75 -6.87
N THR A 186 -4.03 -22.42 -6.95
CA THR A 186 -3.73 -23.60 -6.13
C THR A 186 -2.26 -23.61 -5.72
N GLY A 187 -1.96 -24.05 -4.49
CA GLY A 187 -0.61 -24.39 -4.05
C GLY A 187 -0.53 -25.83 -3.55
N ARG A 188 0.37 -26.63 -4.10
CA ARG A 188 0.60 -28.03 -3.68
C ARG A 188 2.00 -28.21 -3.12
N LEU A 189 2.10 -28.47 -1.83
CA LEU A 189 3.37 -28.67 -1.14
C LEU A 189 3.98 -30.03 -1.48
N ARG A 190 5.29 -30.05 -1.74
CA ARG A 190 6.13 -31.21 -2.07
C ARG A 190 7.40 -31.15 -1.21
N PHE A 191 7.94 -32.31 -0.84
CA PHE A 191 9.12 -32.41 0.03
C PHE A 191 10.30 -33.18 -0.59
N ALA A 192 10.18 -33.63 -1.84
CA ALA A 192 11.24 -34.37 -2.52
C ALA A 192 12.42 -33.44 -2.86
N GLY A 193 13.53 -33.56 -2.13
CA GLY A 193 14.71 -32.71 -2.30
C GLY A 193 14.55 -31.29 -1.74
N GLY A 194 13.72 -31.13 -0.70
CA GLY A 194 13.42 -29.86 -0.03
C GLY A 194 11.95 -29.44 -0.16
N ALA A 195 11.50 -28.54 0.72
CA ALA A 195 10.15 -28.00 0.65
C ALA A 195 9.96 -27.12 -0.59
N ARG A 196 8.96 -27.43 -1.40
CA ARG A 196 8.58 -26.68 -2.61
C ARG A 196 7.07 -26.68 -2.78
N ILE A 197 6.53 -25.61 -3.35
CA ILE A 197 5.10 -25.47 -3.62
C ILE A 197 4.92 -25.36 -5.13
N ALA A 198 4.18 -26.28 -5.74
CA ALA A 198 3.72 -26.14 -7.11
C ALA A 198 2.48 -25.23 -7.13
N LEU A 199 2.58 -24.13 -7.85
CA LEU A 199 1.62 -23.05 -7.94
C LEU A 199 0.93 -23.06 -9.30
N THR A 200 -0.39 -22.89 -9.29
CA THR A 200 -1.15 -22.42 -10.45
C THR A 200 -1.64 -21.01 -10.19
N LEU A 201 -1.70 -20.21 -11.26
CA LEU A 201 -1.96 -18.78 -11.18
C LEU A 201 -3.25 -18.44 -11.91
N GLU A 202 -4.04 -17.54 -11.34
CA GLU A 202 -5.11 -16.85 -12.08
C GLU A 202 -4.73 -15.37 -12.25
N PRO A 203 -4.73 -14.83 -13.49
CA PRO A 203 -4.39 -13.44 -13.74
C PRO A 203 -5.34 -12.46 -13.05
N LEU A 204 -4.78 -11.42 -12.41
CA LEU A 204 -5.53 -10.27 -11.89
C LEU A 204 -5.39 -9.06 -12.81
N TRP A 205 -4.16 -8.80 -13.29
CA TRP A 205 -3.88 -7.78 -14.31
C TRP A 205 -2.49 -8.01 -14.94
N GLY A 206 -2.26 -7.37 -16.08
CA GLY A 206 -1.03 -7.54 -16.86
C GLY A 206 -1.08 -8.78 -17.76
N ALA A 207 0.01 -9.01 -18.48
CA ALA A 207 0.16 -10.17 -19.35
C ALA A 207 0.38 -11.46 -18.52
N PRO A 208 0.12 -12.66 -19.09
CA PRO A 208 0.50 -13.92 -18.45
C PRO A 208 1.99 -13.89 -18.04
N PRO A 209 2.32 -14.42 -16.86
CA PRO A 209 3.69 -14.40 -16.35
C PRO A 209 4.52 -15.46 -17.08
N GLU A 210 4.95 -15.18 -18.31
CA GLU A 210 5.90 -16.01 -19.04
C GLU A 210 7.27 -15.32 -19.06
N GLY A 211 8.35 -16.08 -18.82
CA GLY A 211 9.70 -15.53 -18.82
C GLY A 211 9.96 -14.51 -17.71
N ALA A 212 9.59 -14.87 -16.47
CA ALA A 212 9.84 -14.04 -15.29
C ALA A 212 11.32 -13.61 -15.18
N ARG A 213 11.54 -12.35 -14.81
CA ARG A 213 12.87 -11.73 -14.59
C ARG A 213 13.04 -11.23 -13.16
N ALA A 214 11.95 -10.80 -12.54
CA ALA A 214 11.86 -10.47 -11.12
C ALA A 214 10.50 -10.94 -10.60
N GLY A 215 10.40 -11.16 -9.29
CA GLY A 215 9.17 -11.61 -8.66
C GLY A 215 9.06 -11.12 -7.23
N LEU A 216 7.84 -10.81 -6.80
CA LEU A 216 7.49 -10.53 -5.41
C LEU A 216 6.36 -11.48 -5.01
N ALA A 217 6.53 -12.17 -3.89
CA ALA A 217 5.45 -12.90 -3.24
C ALA A 217 4.68 -11.95 -2.33
N LEU A 218 3.37 -11.82 -2.54
CA LEU A 218 2.48 -11.02 -1.70
C LEU A 218 1.82 -11.92 -0.65
N ASN A 219 2.09 -11.63 0.62
CA ASN A 219 1.60 -12.37 1.78
C ASN A 219 0.52 -11.54 2.49
N ALA A 220 -0.15 -12.13 3.49
CA ALA A 220 -1.27 -11.48 4.19
C ALA A 220 -0.87 -10.12 4.80
N HIS A 221 0.37 -10.00 5.27
CA HIS A 221 0.87 -8.84 6.01
C HIS A 221 2.27 -8.38 5.55
N GLY A 222 2.56 -8.50 4.26
CA GLY A 222 3.87 -8.12 3.74
C GLY A 222 4.16 -8.74 2.39
N PHE A 223 5.41 -8.58 1.96
CA PHE A 223 5.87 -9.14 0.71
C PHE A 223 7.31 -9.64 0.83
N VAL A 224 7.71 -10.52 -0.07
CA VAL A 224 9.07 -11.04 -0.15
C VAL A 224 9.54 -10.96 -1.60
N PRO A 225 10.59 -10.20 -1.91
CA PRO A 225 11.24 -10.29 -3.22
C PRO A 225 11.85 -11.67 -3.40
N LEU A 226 11.70 -12.24 -4.59
CA LEU A 226 12.02 -13.62 -4.91
C LEU A 226 13.27 -13.71 -5.77
N HIS A 227 14.04 -14.78 -5.58
CA HIS A 227 15.03 -15.17 -6.59
C HIS A 227 14.32 -15.80 -7.78
N VAL A 228 14.41 -15.19 -8.96
CA VAL A 228 13.91 -15.84 -10.18
C VAL A 228 15.00 -16.71 -10.78
N ARG A 229 14.69 -17.99 -11.00
CA ARG A 229 15.62 -18.97 -11.57
C ARG A 229 15.04 -19.57 -12.85
N ALA A 230 15.92 -19.95 -13.77
CA ALA A 230 15.52 -20.79 -14.90
C ALA A 230 15.13 -22.20 -14.41
N ALA A 231 14.29 -22.88 -15.19
CA ALA A 231 13.88 -24.27 -14.95
C ALA A 231 15.07 -25.24 -14.94
#